data_AF-A0A5C2RXH1-F1
#
_entry.id   AF-A0A5C2RXH1-F1
#
_cell.length_a   1.000
_cell.length_b   1.000
_cell.length_c   1.000
_cell.angle_alpha   90.00
_cell.angle_beta   90.00
_cell.angle_gamma   90.00
#
_symmetry.space_group_name_H-M   'P 1'
#
loop_
_entity.id
_entity.type
_entity.pdbx_description
1 polymer ?
#
loop_
_entity_poly.entity_id
_entity_poly.type
_entity_poly.pdbx_seq_one_letter_code
_entity_poly.pdbx_strand_id
1 'polypeptide(L)'
;MSPYIPPEITDDIISAMDAHLDAHTLAMCALVCQGWLPKSRATLFEVVQIHDECTYNLLVERVVWSETMSPYLGLVNSLSLRHFFPDNLSEAAR
;
A
#
# COMPACT_ATOMS: atom_id res chain seq x y z
N MET A 1 -21.03 -8.20 28.68
CA MET A 1 -21.04 -7.59 27.33
C MET A 1 -19.68 -6.96 27.13
N SER A 2 -18.93 -7.39 26.11
CA SER A 2 -17.70 -6.68 25.74
C SER A 2 -18.09 -5.27 25.29
N PRO A 3 -17.38 -4.20 25.70
CA PRO A 3 -17.68 -2.86 25.22
C PRO A 3 -17.61 -2.85 23.69
N TYR A 4 -18.73 -2.52 23.06
CA TYR A 4 -18.83 -2.42 21.62
C TYR A 4 -18.30 -1.05 21.21
N ILE A 5 -17.13 -1.04 20.58
CA ILE A 5 -16.60 0.16 19.95
C ILE A 5 -17.34 0.31 18.60
N PRO A 6 -17.94 1.47 18.32
CA PRO A 6 -18.57 1.72 17.03
C PRO A 6 -17.56 1.57 15.88
N PRO A 7 -17.94 0.98 14.73
CA PRO A 7 -17.05 0.79 13.59
C PRO A 7 -16.39 2.09 13.11
N GLU A 8 -17.08 3.22 13.22
CA GLU A 8 -16.58 4.54 12.81
C GLU A 8 -15.33 4.94 13.62
N ILE A 9 -15.32 4.64 14.92
CA ILE A 9 -14.17 4.93 15.78
C ILE A 9 -12.97 4.05 15.40
N THR A 10 -13.22 2.79 15.08
CA THR A 10 -12.14 1.89 14.64
C THR A 10 -11.61 2.30 13.28
N ASP A 11 -12.48 2.79 12.40
CA ASP A 11 -12.08 3.28 11.09
C ASP A 11 -11.24 4.55 11.16
N ASP A 12 -11.57 5.47 12.07
CA ASP A 12 -10.79 6.69 12.32
C ASP A 12 -9.40 6.36 12.87
N ILE A 13 -9.30 5.40 13.80
CA ILE A 13 -8.02 4.94 14.34
C ILE A 13 -7.13 4.35 13.23
N ILE A 14 -7.71 3.50 12.38
CA ILE A 14 -6.97 2.87 11.28
C ILE A 14 -6.58 3.92 10.22
N SER A 15 -7.45 4.89 9.93
CA SER A 15 -7.17 5.98 8.97
C SER A 15 -6.03 6.90 9.41
N ALA A 16 -5.74 6.96 10.71
CA ALA A 16 -4.68 7.80 11.25
C ALA A 16 -3.27 7.20 11.07
N MET A 17 -3.18 5.92 10.69
CA MET A 17 -1.90 5.23 10.46
C MET A 17 -1.36 5.53 9.06
N ASP A 18 -0.05 5.67 8.94
CA ASP A 18 0.59 5.85 7.63
C ASP A 18 0.82 4.50 6.96
N ALA A 19 0.34 4.36 5.72
CA ALA A 19 0.42 3.09 4.98
C ALA A 19 1.85 2.55 4.82
N HIS A 20 2.87 3.42 4.83
CA HIS A 20 4.26 3.03 4.64
C HIS A 20 4.98 2.79 5.97
N LEU A 21 4.83 3.71 6.93
CA LEU A 21 5.50 3.62 8.22
C LEU A 21 4.87 2.55 9.12
N ASP A 22 3.55 2.36 8.99
CA ASP A 22 2.75 1.49 9.86
C ASP A 22 2.22 0.25 9.14
N ALA A 23 2.78 -0.11 7.98
CA ALA A 23 2.34 -1.27 7.19
C ALA A 23 2.22 -2.56 8.02
N HIS A 24 3.20 -2.83 8.89
CA HIS A 24 3.16 -3.98 9.78
C HIS A 24 2.03 -3.88 10.80
N THR A 25 1.83 -2.70 11.41
CA THR A 25 0.75 -2.45 12.37
C THR A 25 -0.62 -2.63 11.71
N LEU A 26 -0.81 -2.06 10.51
CA LEU A 26 -2.04 -2.22 9.73
C LEU A 26 -2.30 -3.68 9.36
N ALA A 27 -1.26 -4.45 9.00
CA ALA A 27 -1.39 -5.88 8.76
C ALA A 27 -1.82 -6.64 10.03
N MET A 28 -1.30 -6.26 11.20
CA MET A 28 -1.73 -6.82 12.48
C MET A 28 -3.18 -6.44 12.81
N CYS A 29 -3.60 -5.20 12.56
CA CYS A 29 -4.99 -4.74 12.72
C CYS A 29 -5.97 -5.56 11.87
N ALA A 30 -5.58 -5.91 10.64
CA ALA A 30 -6.38 -6.75 9.75
C ALA A 30 -6.63 -8.17 10.30
N LEU A 31 -5.78 -8.65 11.22
CA LEU A 31 -5.87 -9.97 11.85
C LEU A 31 -6.68 -10.00 13.16
N VAL A 32 -6.99 -8.83 13.74
CA VAL A 32 -7.70 -8.75 15.04
C VAL A 32 -9.14 -9.26 14.94
N CYS A 33 -9.91 -8.75 13.98
CA CYS A 33 -11.29 -9.14 13.78
C CYS A 33 -11.79 -8.81 12.36
N GLN A 34 -12.93 -9.40 11.97
CA GLN A 34 -13.54 -9.15 10.66
C GLN A 34 -13.95 -7.68 10.43
N GLY A 35 -14.22 -6.92 11.49
CA GLY A 35 -14.59 -5.50 11.39
C GLY A 35 -13.42 -4.59 11.00
N TRP A 36 -12.19 -4.93 11.40
CA TRP A 36 -11.00 -4.10 11.14
C TRP A 36 -10.36 -4.41 9.79
N LEU A 37 -10.61 -5.60 9.25
CA LEU A 37 -10.03 -6.07 8.00
C LEU A 37 -10.31 -5.14 6.80
N PRO A 38 -11.55 -4.68 6.52
CA PRO A 38 -11.83 -3.87 5.35
C PRO A 38 -11.03 -2.56 5.34
N LYS A 39 -11.04 -1.84 6.47
CA LYS A 39 -10.37 -0.55 6.57
C LYS A 39 -8.86 -0.67 6.66
N SER A 40 -8.33 -1.65 7.40
CA SER A 40 -6.89 -1.90 7.47
C SER A 40 -6.32 -2.22 6.08
N ARG A 41 -7.03 -3.04 5.32
CA ARG A 41 -6.66 -3.37 3.94
C ARG A 41 -6.77 -2.18 3.01
N ALA A 42 -7.84 -1.40 3.08
CA ALA A 42 -7.97 -0.19 2.26
C ALA A 42 -6.81 0.78 2.50
N THR A 43 -6.44 0.99 3.78
CA THR A 43 -5.33 1.87 4.17
C THR A 43 -3.97 1.32 3.70
N LEU A 44 -3.74 0.00 3.81
CA LEU A 44 -2.52 -0.64 3.30
C LEU A 44 -2.30 -0.45 1.80
N PHE A 45 -3.38 -0.44 1.02
CA PHE A 45 -3.31 -0.28 -0.43
C PHE A 45 -3.54 1.17 -0.88
N GLU A 46 -3.75 2.12 0.03
CA GLU A 46 -4.06 3.50 -0.33
C GLU A 46 -2.94 4.17 -1.12
N VAL A 47 -1.68 3.89 -0.75
CA VAL A 47 -0.51 4.48 -1.37
C VAL A 47 0.48 3.40 -1.80
N VAL A 48 0.83 3.38 -3.08
CA VAL A 48 1.89 2.53 -3.63
C VAL A 48 3.11 3.41 -3.91
N GLN A 49 4.21 3.14 -3.21
CA GLN A 49 5.50 3.79 -3.46
C GLN A 49 6.42 2.83 -4.20
N ILE A 50 6.92 3.29 -5.36
CA ILE A 50 7.86 2.54 -6.17
C ILE A 50 9.16 3.33 -6.25
N HIS A 51 10.24 2.71 -5.79
CA HIS A 51 11.54 3.35 -5.64
C HIS A 51 12.50 3.03 -6.79
N ASP A 52 12.24 1.97 -7.56
CA ASP A 52 13.14 1.49 -8.59
C ASP A 52 12.35 0.83 -9.75
N GLU A 53 12.98 0.79 -10.92
CA GLU A 53 12.37 0.33 -12.16
C GLU A 53 12.03 -1.17 -12.10
N CYS A 54 12.82 -1.96 -11.38
CA CYS A 54 12.56 -3.39 -11.22
C CYS A 54 11.24 -3.61 -10.47
N THR A 55 11.01 -2.88 -9.38
CA THR A 55 9.75 -2.94 -8.62
C THR A 55 8.56 -2.49 -9.46
N TYR A 56 8.72 -1.46 -10.31
CA TYR A 56 7.68 -1.05 -11.26
C TYR A 56 7.33 -2.18 -12.23
N ASN A 57 8.34 -2.77 -12.89
CA ASN A 57 8.15 -3.84 -13.85
C ASN A 57 7.47 -5.05 -13.19
N LEU A 58 7.87 -5.41 -11.97
CA LEU A 58 7.24 -6.48 -11.20
C LEU A 58 5.77 -6.19 -10.89
N LEU A 59 5.42 -4.95 -10.54
CA LEU A 59 4.03 -4.55 -10.32
C LEU A 59 3.19 -4.73 -11.60
N VAL A 60 3.70 -4.25 -12.73
CA VAL A 60 3.01 -4.36 -14.02
C VAL A 60 2.85 -5.83 -14.42
N GLU A 61 3.92 -6.61 -14.41
CA GLU A 61 3.90 -8.00 -14.85
C GLU A 61 3.03 -8.90 -13.96
N ARG A 62 3.06 -8.70 -12.65
CA ARG A 62 2.46 -9.64 -11.69
C ARG A 62 1.13 -9.20 -11.09
N VAL A 63 0.88 -7.89 -11.01
CA VAL A 63 -0.26 -7.36 -10.25
C VAL A 63 -1.30 -6.77 -11.19
N VAL A 64 -0.90 -5.96 -12.18
CA VAL A 64 -1.85 -5.31 -13.12
C VAL A 64 -2.63 -6.34 -13.92
N TRP A 65 -1.97 -7.41 -14.37
CA TRP A 65 -2.60 -8.46 -15.16
C TRP A 65 -3.21 -9.61 -14.34
N SER A 66 -3.09 -9.56 -13.01
CA SER A 66 -3.61 -10.62 -12.14
C SER A 66 -5.09 -10.41 -11.85
N GLU A 67 -5.93 -11.38 -12.24
CA GLU A 67 -7.36 -11.37 -11.91
C GLU A 67 -7.64 -11.35 -10.41
N THR A 68 -6.73 -11.93 -9.61
CA THR A 68 -6.86 -11.95 -8.14
C THR A 68 -6.47 -10.62 -7.51
N MET A 69 -5.51 -9.89 -8.10
CA MET A 69 -4.96 -8.66 -7.50
C MET A 69 -5.55 -7.38 -8.06
N SER A 70 -6.08 -7.43 -9.29
CA SER A 70 -6.75 -6.30 -9.95
C SER A 70 -7.81 -5.60 -9.07
N PRO A 71 -8.69 -6.32 -8.31
CA PRO A 71 -9.66 -5.65 -7.44
C PRO A 71 -9.04 -4.75 -6.36
N TYR A 72 -7.83 -5.08 -5.90
CA TYR A 72 -7.13 -4.31 -4.87
C TYR A 72 -6.44 -3.08 -5.43
N LEU A 73 -6.14 -3.05 -6.74
CA LEU A 73 -5.64 -1.84 -7.40
C LEU A 73 -6.69 -0.72 -7.39
N GLY A 74 -7.98 -1.07 -7.37
CA GLY A 74 -9.06 -0.09 -7.22
C GLY A 74 -9.10 0.60 -5.86
N LEU A 75 -8.36 0.09 -4.85
CA LEU A 75 -8.21 0.73 -3.54
C LEU A 75 -7.03 1.71 -3.50
N VAL A 76 -6.19 1.71 -4.54
CA VAL A 76 -5.02 2.60 -4.63
C VAL A 76 -5.50 4.01 -4.95
N ASN A 77 -5.25 4.92 -4.02
CA ASN A 77 -5.58 6.34 -4.14
C ASN A 77 -4.39 7.15 -4.68
N SER A 78 -3.17 6.70 -4.40
CA SER A 78 -1.95 7.39 -4.82
C SER A 78 -0.86 6.42 -5.27
N LEU A 79 -0.22 6.72 -6.40
CA LEU A 79 0.97 6.04 -6.89
C LEU A 79 2.11 7.06 -6.95
N SER A 80 3.17 6.82 -6.20
CA SER A 80 4.37 7.66 -6.18
C SER A 80 5.55 6.90 -6.76
N LEU A 81 6.03 7.35 -7.93
CA LEU A 81 7.28 6.89 -8.53
C LEU A 81 8.40 7.84 -8.11
N ARG A 82 9.39 7.38 -7.34
CA ARG A 82 10.58 8.19 -7.10
C ARG A 82 11.49 8.10 -8.33
N HIS A 83 11.98 9.27 -8.78
CA HIS A 83 12.71 9.42 -10.04
C HIS A 83 13.82 8.37 -10.23
N PHE A 84 13.69 7.60 -11.31
CA PHE A 84 14.71 6.71 -11.85
C PHE A 84 15.79 7.54 -12.56
N PHE A 85 16.64 8.25 -11.82
CA PHE A 85 17.85 8.81 -12.45
C PHE A 85 18.92 7.72 -12.47
N PRO A 86 19.35 7.24 -13.66
CA PRO A 86 20.57 6.45 -13.72
C PRO A 86 21.75 7.39 -13.47
N ASP A 87 22.60 7.07 -12.49
CA ASP A 87 23.86 7.76 -12.18
C ASP A 87 24.95 7.60 -13.29
N ASN A 88 24.57 7.33 -14.54
CA ASN A 88 25.50 6.91 -15.59
C ASN A 88 25.66 7.92 -16.73
N LEU A 89 25.69 9.21 -16.40
CA LEU A 89 26.13 10.28 -17.32
C LEU A 89 27.50 10.82 -16.87
N SER A 90 28.50 9.94 -16.74
CA SER A 90 29.90 10.39 -16.56
C SER A 90 30.97 9.64 -17.37
N GLU A 91 30.61 8.65 -18.20
CA GLU A 91 31.61 7.83 -18.94
C GLU A 91 31.50 7.86 -20.47
N ALA A 92 30.90 8.90 -21.06
CA ALA A 92 30.89 9.10 -22.52
C ALA A 92 31.71 10.31 -23.00
N ALA A 93 32.69 10.76 -22.20
CA ALA A 93 33.63 11.82 -22.59
C ALA A 93 35.07 11.48 -22.18
N ARG A 94 35.64 10.42 -22.78
CA ARG A 94 37.09 10.23 -22.90
C ARG A 94 37.44 9.59 -24.24
#